data_AF-A0A949DQH2-F1
#
_entry.id   AF-A0A949DQH2-F1
#
_cell.length_a   1.000
_cell.length_b   1.000
_cell.length_c   1.000
_cell.angle_alpha   90.00
_cell.angle_beta   90.00
_cell.angle_gamma   90.00
#
_symmetry.space_group_name_H-M   'P 1'
#
loop_
_entity.id
_entity.type
_entity.pdbx_description
1 polymer ?
#
loop_
_entity_poly.entity_id
_entity_poly.type
_entity_poly.pdbx_seq_one_letter_code
_entity_poly.pdbx_strand_id
1 'polypeptide(L)'
;MQPTPIKINKPSANGNDEPARPAKNILNLNSSPARPSSNNRLKKYLWLLLVLVIAEGAAIAWLYFLKPVSPYQKLLPPDAIASSYFNQVSLVNLIKSQKATNPAWPLLAWGDEALKSFLSQAKIEKPEQILALFSDPTALVILPQETKTKPTWLVLASIKASGDVFSRSRDQAEQSLKQNFNLASELYRQIKVSQIQPLSQDKNSLFYARVNDYFVLTNNKSLIKETIDKIVGR
;
A
#
# COMPACT_ATOMS: atom_id res chain seq x y z
N MET A 1 49.55 -84.58 -21.10
CA MET A 1 49.04 -83.27 -21.51
C MET A 1 50.25 -82.42 -21.88
N GLN A 2 50.36 -82.03 -23.16
CA GLN A 2 51.50 -81.28 -23.71
C GLN A 2 51.30 -79.77 -23.46
N PRO A 3 52.35 -79.00 -23.11
CA PRO A 3 52.26 -77.56 -22.97
C PRO A 3 52.29 -76.87 -24.35
N THR A 4 51.35 -75.96 -24.56
CA THR A 4 51.21 -75.13 -25.77
C THR A 4 52.26 -74.02 -25.77
N PRO A 5 53.15 -73.90 -26.77
CA PRO A 5 54.14 -72.83 -26.82
C PRO A 5 53.53 -71.51 -27.33
N ILE A 6 53.62 -70.46 -26.51
CA ILE A 6 53.23 -69.09 -26.88
C ILE A 6 54.36 -68.46 -27.71
N LYS A 7 54.09 -68.15 -28.98
CA LYS A 7 54.98 -67.38 -29.85
C LYS A 7 54.98 -65.91 -29.43
N ILE A 8 56.13 -65.42 -28.94
CA ILE A 8 56.37 -64.00 -28.73
C ILE A 8 57.03 -63.45 -30.01
N ASN A 9 56.28 -62.65 -30.77
CA ASN A 9 56.85 -61.90 -31.89
C ASN A 9 57.70 -60.75 -31.34
N LYS A 10 59.03 -60.92 -31.36
CA LYS A 10 59.99 -59.81 -31.20
C LYS A 10 60.10 -59.07 -32.54
N PRO A 11 59.91 -57.75 -32.59
CA PRO A 11 60.33 -56.96 -33.75
C PRO A 11 61.86 -56.90 -33.77
N SER A 12 62.44 -57.29 -34.91
CA SER A 12 63.87 -57.23 -35.19
C SER A 12 64.42 -55.81 -35.07
N ALA A 13 65.55 -55.70 -34.37
CA ALA A 13 66.39 -54.51 -34.37
C ALA A 13 67.16 -54.43 -35.69
N ASN A 14 67.02 -53.32 -36.40
CA ASN A 14 68.01 -52.83 -37.37
C ASN A 14 68.30 -51.37 -37.02
N GLY A 15 69.59 -51.06 -36.87
CA GLY A 15 70.08 -49.77 -36.40
C GLY A 15 70.04 -48.67 -37.45
N ASN A 16 70.06 -47.43 -36.96
CA ASN A 16 71.01 -46.36 -37.32
C ASN A 16 70.72 -45.11 -36.47
N ASP A 17 71.76 -44.66 -35.76
CA ASP A 17 72.14 -43.31 -35.28
C ASP A 17 71.08 -42.20 -35.10
N GLU A 18 70.81 -41.81 -33.84
CA GLU A 18 70.97 -40.42 -33.30
C GLU A 18 70.51 -40.31 -31.81
N PRO A 19 70.99 -39.30 -31.05
CA PRO A 19 71.26 -39.43 -29.62
C PRO A 19 70.07 -39.18 -28.68
N ALA A 20 70.22 -39.75 -27.48
CA ALA A 20 69.30 -39.71 -26.35
C ALA A 20 68.79 -38.32 -25.95
N ARG A 21 67.46 -38.21 -25.78
CA ARG A 21 66.82 -37.30 -24.80
C ARG A 21 65.67 -38.01 -24.07
N PRO A 22 65.43 -37.70 -22.79
CA PRO A 22 64.79 -38.64 -21.87
C PRO A 22 63.27 -38.49 -21.76
N ALA A 23 62.68 -39.58 -21.30
CA ALA A 23 61.45 -39.69 -20.51
C ALA A 23 60.11 -39.28 -21.15
N LYS A 24 59.25 -40.29 -21.36
CA LYS A 24 57.83 -40.15 -21.03
C LYS A 24 57.33 -41.40 -20.33
N ASN A 25 57.25 -41.31 -19.01
CA ASN A 25 56.63 -42.29 -18.13
C ASN A 25 55.15 -42.45 -18.54
N ILE A 26 54.80 -43.57 -19.16
CA ILE A 26 53.41 -43.89 -19.52
C ILE A 26 52.80 -44.65 -18.35
N LEU A 27 52.36 -43.92 -17.33
CA LEU A 27 51.33 -44.39 -16.40
C LEU A 27 50.22 -43.34 -16.40
N ASN A 28 49.29 -43.47 -17.35
CA ASN A 28 48.02 -42.75 -17.32
C ASN A 28 46.90 -43.76 -17.04
N LEU A 29 46.92 -44.32 -15.82
CA LEU A 29 45.83 -45.10 -15.23
C LEU A 29 44.94 -44.14 -14.43
N ASN A 30 44.11 -43.35 -15.13
CA ASN A 30 42.83 -42.82 -14.63
C ASN A 30 42.23 -41.84 -15.64
N SER A 31 41.63 -42.34 -16.72
CA SER A 31 40.51 -41.62 -17.33
C SER A 31 39.24 -41.96 -16.56
N SER A 32 39.05 -41.33 -15.40
CA SER A 32 37.72 -41.24 -14.79
C SER A 32 36.75 -40.66 -15.84
N PRO A 33 35.54 -41.21 -15.99
CA PRO A 33 34.56 -40.63 -16.90
C PRO A 33 34.29 -39.20 -16.46
N ALA A 34 34.49 -38.24 -17.36
CA ALA A 34 34.19 -36.84 -17.11
C ALA A 34 32.73 -36.74 -16.65
N ARG A 35 32.51 -36.34 -15.39
CA ARG A 35 31.17 -35.98 -14.91
C ARG A 35 30.62 -34.90 -15.83
N PRO A 36 29.37 -34.99 -16.30
CA PRO A 36 28.79 -33.93 -17.12
C PRO A 36 28.85 -32.64 -16.30
N SER A 37 29.45 -31.58 -16.87
CA SER A 37 29.44 -30.27 -16.24
C SER A 37 27.97 -29.89 -16.00
N SER A 38 27.53 -29.86 -14.74
CA SER A 38 26.15 -29.54 -14.41
C SER A 38 25.82 -28.20 -15.06
N ASN A 39 24.92 -28.22 -16.03
CA ASN A 39 24.65 -27.12 -16.94
C ASN A 39 24.42 -25.83 -16.13
N ASN A 40 25.36 -24.90 -16.23
CA ASN A 40 25.43 -23.66 -15.43
C ASN A 40 24.24 -22.71 -15.67
N ARG A 41 23.33 -23.09 -16.58
CA ARG A 41 22.07 -22.41 -16.88
C ARG A 41 21.16 -22.28 -15.67
N LEU A 42 21.04 -23.33 -14.84
CA LEU A 42 20.17 -23.30 -13.65
C LEU A 42 20.66 -22.27 -12.62
N LYS A 43 21.98 -22.20 -12.38
CA LYS A 43 22.59 -21.16 -11.53
C LYS A 43 22.41 -19.76 -12.12
N LYS A 44 22.50 -19.63 -13.45
CA LYS A 44 22.28 -18.35 -14.16
C LYS A 44 20.83 -17.86 -14.04
N TYR A 45 19.84 -18.75 -14.16
CA TYR A 45 18.42 -18.39 -13.96
C TYR A 45 18.13 -18.04 -12.51
N LEU A 46 18.74 -18.76 -11.56
CA LEU A 46 18.58 -18.49 -10.13
C LEU A 46 19.19 -17.13 -9.74
N TRP A 47 20.34 -16.78 -10.31
CA TRP A 47 20.94 -15.44 -10.17
C TRP A 47 20.09 -14.34 -10.82
N LEU A 48 19.53 -14.61 -12.00
CA LEU A 48 18.68 -13.64 -12.69
C LEU A 48 17.38 -13.39 -11.92
N LEU A 49 16.79 -14.44 -11.33
CA LEU A 49 15.63 -14.34 -10.44
C LEU A 49 15.98 -13.57 -9.16
N LEU A 50 17.14 -13.83 -8.55
CA LEU A 50 17.60 -13.09 -7.38
C LEU A 50 17.79 -11.60 -7.68
N VAL A 51 18.41 -11.26 -8.81
CA VAL A 51 18.59 -9.87 -9.25
C VAL A 51 17.25 -9.20 -9.51
N LEU A 52 16.28 -9.91 -10.11
CA LEU A 52 14.93 -9.40 -10.31
C LEU A 52 14.23 -9.09 -8.98
N VAL A 53 14.32 -10.00 -8.00
CA VAL A 53 13.74 -9.80 -6.67
C VAL A 53 14.41 -8.63 -5.93
N ILE A 54 15.73 -8.50 -6.03
CA ILE A 54 16.46 -7.37 -5.44
C ILE A 54 16.09 -6.06 -6.15
N ALA A 55 15.96 -6.07 -7.48
CA ALA A 55 15.56 -4.89 -8.25
C ALA A 55 14.12 -4.47 -7.95
N GLU A 56 13.19 -5.41 -7.84
CA GLU A 56 11.81 -5.13 -7.39
C GLU A 56 11.80 -4.64 -5.94
N GLY A 57 12.55 -5.27 -5.04
CA GLY A 57 12.68 -4.83 -3.65
C GLY A 57 13.26 -3.42 -3.54
N ALA A 58 14.28 -3.10 -4.34
CA ALA A 58 14.88 -1.77 -4.41
C ALA A 58 13.93 -0.74 -5.04
N ALA A 59 13.17 -1.11 -6.08
CA ALA A 59 12.17 -0.24 -6.69
C ALA A 59 11.01 0.05 -5.73
N ILE A 60 10.54 -0.95 -5.01
CA ILE A 60 9.52 -0.80 -3.96
C ILE A 60 10.07 0.08 -2.84
N ALA A 61 11.27 -0.19 -2.33
CA ALA A 61 11.92 0.63 -1.31
C ALA A 61 12.09 2.09 -1.78
N TRP A 62 12.54 2.30 -3.02
CA TRP A 62 12.67 3.63 -3.62
C TRP A 62 11.33 4.36 -3.69
N LEU A 63 10.24 3.67 -4.06
CA LEU A 63 8.88 4.23 -4.03
C LEU A 63 8.41 4.59 -2.62
N TYR A 64 8.82 3.84 -1.60
CA TYR A 64 8.55 4.16 -0.20
C TYR A 64 9.40 5.32 0.33
N PHE A 65 10.66 5.48 -0.14
CA PHE A 65 11.56 6.56 0.31
C PHE A 65 11.35 7.89 -0.43
N LEU A 66 10.85 7.90 -1.68
CA LEU A 66 10.58 9.15 -2.42
C LEU A 66 9.29 9.84 -2.00
N LYS A 67 8.32 9.12 -1.43
CA LYS A 67 7.09 9.75 -0.96
C LYS A 67 7.35 10.35 0.42
N PRO A 68 7.00 11.64 0.65
CA PRO A 68 7.09 12.21 1.98
C PRO A 68 6.32 11.31 2.95
N VAL A 69 7.01 10.87 4.01
CA VAL A 69 6.44 10.12 5.14
C VAL A 69 5.20 10.88 5.57
N SER A 70 4.03 10.30 5.31
CA SER A 70 2.76 10.98 5.56
C SER A 70 2.66 11.38 7.04
N PRO A 71 2.15 12.58 7.36
CA PRO A 71 1.98 12.99 8.76
C PRO A 71 1.06 12.02 9.54
N TYR A 72 0.24 11.24 8.83
CA TYR A 72 -0.69 10.27 9.40
C TYR A 72 -0.11 8.87 9.55
N GLN A 73 1.12 8.58 9.11
CA GLN A 73 1.63 7.21 9.04
C GLN A 73 1.59 6.48 10.39
N LYS A 74 1.98 7.15 11.49
CA LYS A 74 1.87 6.57 12.85
C LYS A 74 0.48 6.72 13.51
N LEU A 75 -0.53 7.20 12.78
CA LEU A 75 -1.93 7.23 13.19
C LEU A 75 -2.76 6.15 12.48
N LEU A 76 -2.18 5.48 11.47
CA LEU A 76 -2.88 4.44 10.74
C LEU A 76 -3.14 3.21 11.63
N PRO A 77 -4.29 2.57 11.49
CA PRO A 77 -4.54 1.21 11.96
C PRO A 77 -3.50 0.23 11.41
N PRO A 78 -2.96 -0.69 12.22
CA PRO A 78 -1.94 -1.66 11.77
C PRO A 78 -2.48 -2.63 10.72
N ASP A 79 -3.79 -2.83 10.69
CA ASP A 79 -4.54 -3.69 9.77
C ASP A 79 -4.98 -2.96 8.48
N ALA A 80 -4.60 -1.70 8.28
CA ALA A 80 -4.94 -0.94 7.09
C ALA A 80 -4.51 -1.68 5.79
N ILE A 81 -5.48 -2.01 4.95
CA ILE A 81 -5.25 -2.67 3.65
C ILE A 81 -4.75 -1.65 2.62
N ALA A 82 -5.32 -0.46 2.64
CA ALA A 82 -4.95 0.62 1.75
C ALA A 82 -4.99 1.96 2.47
N SER A 83 -4.02 2.82 2.17
CA SER A 83 -4.02 4.23 2.56
C SER A 83 -3.79 5.09 1.32
N SER A 84 -4.71 6.02 1.06
CA SER A 84 -4.57 7.03 0.04
C SER A 84 -4.43 8.40 0.68
N TYR A 85 -3.48 9.19 0.20
CA TYR A 85 -3.30 10.57 0.60
C TYR A 85 -3.65 11.46 -0.58
N PHE A 86 -4.56 12.38 -0.37
CA PHE A 86 -5.00 13.29 -1.42
C PHE A 86 -4.96 14.73 -0.91
N ASN A 87 -4.63 15.62 -1.84
CA ASN A 87 -4.81 17.05 -1.67
C ASN A 87 -6.27 17.37 -2.03
N GLN A 88 -6.98 18.00 -1.11
CA GLN A 88 -8.40 18.30 -1.26
C GLN A 88 -8.66 19.25 -2.44
N VAL A 89 -7.79 20.24 -2.63
CA VAL A 89 -7.86 21.20 -3.76
C VAL A 89 -7.62 20.48 -5.09
N SER A 90 -6.65 19.57 -5.15
CA SER A 90 -6.38 18.76 -6.35
C SER A 90 -7.56 17.84 -6.68
N LEU A 91 -8.21 17.24 -5.67
CA LEU A 91 -9.40 16.41 -5.88
C LEU A 91 -10.57 17.24 -6.44
N VAL A 92 -10.81 18.43 -5.89
CA VAL A 92 -11.85 19.33 -6.41
C VAL A 92 -11.56 19.76 -7.84
N ASN A 93 -10.29 20.07 -8.17
CA ASN A 93 -9.90 20.44 -9.52
C ASN A 93 -10.05 19.26 -10.50
N LEU A 94 -9.74 18.03 -10.07
CA LEU A 94 -9.96 16.82 -10.86
C LEU A 94 -11.45 16.59 -11.13
N ILE A 95 -12.30 16.79 -10.11
CA ILE A 95 -13.77 16.67 -10.27
C ILE A 95 -14.28 17.75 -11.23
N LYS A 96 -13.83 19.00 -11.07
CA LYS A 96 -14.19 20.11 -11.96
C LYS A 96 -13.76 19.85 -13.40
N SER A 97 -12.54 19.36 -13.62
CA SER A 97 -12.05 19.05 -14.97
C SER A 97 -12.77 17.85 -15.59
N GLN A 98 -12.99 16.76 -14.83
CA GLN A 98 -13.74 15.61 -15.32
C GLN A 98 -15.19 15.95 -15.62
N LYS A 99 -15.82 16.84 -14.86
CA LYS A 99 -17.17 17.34 -15.17
C LYS A 99 -17.21 18.12 -16.47
N ALA A 100 -16.17 18.90 -16.78
CA ALA A 100 -16.06 19.62 -18.05
C ALA A 100 -15.87 18.67 -19.24
N THR A 101 -15.15 17.55 -19.04
CA THR A 101 -14.86 16.57 -20.11
C THR A 101 -15.95 15.52 -20.28
N ASN A 102 -16.61 15.08 -19.21
CA ASN A 102 -17.65 14.04 -19.21
C ASN A 102 -18.75 14.37 -18.18
N PRO A 103 -19.65 15.33 -18.50
CA PRO A 103 -20.70 15.76 -17.59
C PRO A 103 -21.73 14.67 -17.26
N ALA A 104 -21.81 13.61 -18.09
CA ALA A 104 -22.78 12.53 -17.95
C ALA A 104 -22.30 11.36 -17.07
N TRP A 105 -21.11 11.43 -16.45
CA TRP A 105 -20.65 10.35 -15.59
C TRP A 105 -21.58 10.23 -14.35
N PRO A 106 -22.32 9.10 -14.18
CA PRO A 106 -23.35 9.02 -13.14
C PRO A 106 -22.84 9.23 -11.71
N LEU A 107 -21.59 8.84 -11.43
CA LEU A 107 -20.92 9.04 -10.14
C LEU A 107 -20.69 10.53 -9.82
N LEU A 108 -20.36 11.34 -10.83
CA LEU A 108 -20.12 12.78 -10.68
C LEU A 108 -21.44 13.56 -10.60
N ALA A 109 -22.44 13.17 -11.40
CA ALA A 109 -23.75 13.80 -11.40
C ALA A 109 -24.49 13.58 -10.07
N TRP A 110 -24.52 12.34 -9.57
CA TRP A 110 -25.13 12.01 -8.28
C TRP A 110 -24.39 12.67 -7.10
N GLY A 111 -23.05 12.64 -7.12
CA GLY A 111 -22.23 13.26 -6.08
C GLY A 111 -22.41 14.77 -6.00
N ASP A 112 -22.53 15.46 -7.14
CA ASP A 112 -22.71 16.92 -7.19
C ASP A 112 -24.12 17.34 -6.74
N GLU A 113 -25.17 16.61 -7.11
CA GLU A 113 -26.54 16.88 -6.64
C GLU A 113 -26.70 16.63 -5.13
N ALA A 114 -26.18 15.49 -4.64
CA ALA A 114 -26.22 15.18 -3.22
C ALA A 114 -25.41 16.19 -2.40
N LEU A 115 -24.23 16.58 -2.88
CA LEU A 115 -23.39 17.57 -2.21
C LEU A 115 -24.00 18.97 -2.25
N LYS A 116 -24.57 19.41 -3.39
CA LYS A 116 -25.27 20.70 -3.47
C LYS A 116 -26.52 20.75 -2.61
N SER A 117 -27.30 19.67 -2.60
CA SER A 117 -28.47 19.55 -1.72
C SER A 117 -28.03 19.66 -0.25
N PHE A 118 -26.97 18.96 0.13
CA PHE A 118 -26.41 19.05 1.46
C PHE A 118 -25.87 20.45 1.81
N LEU A 119 -25.05 21.06 0.94
CA LEU A 119 -24.46 22.37 1.17
C LEU A 119 -25.51 23.48 1.26
N SER A 120 -26.53 23.43 0.41
CA SER A 120 -27.65 24.39 0.44
C SER A 120 -28.47 24.26 1.73
N GLN A 121 -28.75 23.04 2.19
CA GLN A 121 -29.38 22.78 3.50
C GLN A 121 -28.48 23.21 4.66
N ALA A 122 -27.16 23.06 4.52
CA ALA A 122 -26.15 23.49 5.48
C ALA A 122 -25.94 25.02 5.55
N LYS A 123 -26.57 25.79 4.64
CA LYS A 123 -26.27 27.21 4.41
C LYS A 123 -24.76 27.45 4.22
N ILE A 124 -24.07 26.47 3.64
CA ILE A 124 -22.65 26.59 3.29
C ILE A 124 -22.62 27.05 1.84
N GLU A 125 -22.19 28.29 1.64
CA GLU A 125 -22.26 28.94 0.33
C GLU A 125 -21.34 28.27 -0.70
N LYS A 126 -20.20 27.73 -0.23
CA LYS A 126 -19.16 27.16 -1.10
C LYS A 126 -18.46 25.97 -0.42
N PRO A 127 -18.28 24.82 -1.10
CA PRO A 127 -17.53 23.69 -0.55
C PRO A 127 -16.10 24.08 -0.11
N GLU A 128 -15.49 25.04 -0.79
CA GLU A 128 -14.16 25.57 -0.47
C GLU A 128 -14.04 26.11 0.97
N GLN A 129 -15.15 26.58 1.57
CA GLN A 129 -15.17 27.04 2.96
C GLN A 129 -14.93 25.90 3.96
N ILE A 130 -15.44 24.70 3.65
CA ILE A 130 -15.21 23.50 4.47
C ILE A 130 -13.78 23.00 4.28
N LEU A 131 -13.31 22.98 3.03
CA LEU A 131 -11.96 22.50 2.72
C LEU A 131 -10.88 23.40 3.34
N ALA A 132 -11.12 24.71 3.42
CA ALA A 132 -10.23 25.66 4.08
C ALA A 132 -10.04 25.40 5.58
N LEU A 133 -10.90 24.61 6.23
CA LEU A 133 -10.76 24.23 7.63
C LEU A 133 -9.63 23.21 7.85
N PHE A 134 -9.22 22.51 6.81
CA PHE A 134 -8.28 21.41 6.88
C PHE A 134 -6.96 21.74 6.18
N SER A 135 -5.89 21.11 6.65
CA SER A 135 -4.58 21.12 5.99
C SER A 135 -4.50 19.97 5.01
N ASP A 136 -3.82 20.20 3.89
CA ASP A 136 -3.38 19.12 3.02
C ASP A 136 -2.09 18.47 3.58
N PRO A 137 -1.88 17.16 3.38
CA PRO A 137 -2.78 16.19 2.75
C PRO A 137 -3.90 15.70 3.70
N THR A 138 -4.95 15.07 3.16
CA THR A 138 -5.93 14.26 3.92
C THR A 138 -5.69 12.78 3.63
N ALA A 139 -5.88 11.91 4.63
CA ALA A 139 -5.77 10.47 4.45
C ALA A 139 -7.14 9.80 4.42
N LEU A 140 -7.34 8.90 3.45
CA LEU A 140 -8.39 7.90 3.45
C LEU A 140 -7.75 6.53 3.64
N VAL A 141 -8.18 5.81 4.66
CA VAL A 141 -7.70 4.49 5.02
C VAL A 141 -8.84 3.50 4.84
N ILE A 142 -8.56 2.39 4.18
CA ILE A 142 -9.49 1.29 3.99
C ILE A 142 -8.96 0.11 4.81
N LEU A 143 -9.81 -0.40 5.68
CA LEU A 143 -9.54 -1.52 6.57
C LEU A 143 -10.24 -2.78 6.05
N PRO A 144 -9.85 -3.97 6.54
CA PRO A 144 -10.54 -5.20 6.23
C PRO A 144 -12.01 -5.09 6.59
N GLN A 145 -12.84 -5.77 5.81
CA GLN A 145 -14.26 -5.85 6.08
C GLN A 145 -14.49 -6.60 7.41
N GLU A 146 -14.97 -5.90 8.43
CA GLU A 146 -15.46 -6.56 9.65
C GLU A 146 -16.78 -7.30 9.39
N THR A 147 -17.56 -6.85 8.40
CA THR A 147 -18.82 -7.47 7.98
C THR A 147 -18.80 -7.74 6.49
N LYS A 148 -19.42 -8.84 6.04
CA LYS A 148 -19.41 -9.32 4.64
C LYS A 148 -19.97 -8.34 3.60
N THR A 149 -20.53 -7.20 4.01
CA THR A 149 -21.32 -6.34 3.12
C THR A 149 -20.61 -5.06 2.73
N LYS A 150 -19.70 -4.48 3.55
CA LYS A 150 -19.09 -3.16 3.26
C LYS A 150 -17.70 -3.00 3.88
N PRO A 151 -16.76 -2.31 3.19
CA PRO A 151 -15.45 -1.98 3.75
C PRO A 151 -15.56 -1.01 4.94
N THR A 152 -14.76 -1.27 5.96
CA THR A 152 -14.50 -0.32 7.04
C THR A 152 -13.52 0.75 6.52
N TRP A 153 -13.80 2.02 6.80
CA TRP A 153 -12.95 3.12 6.33
C TRP A 153 -12.77 4.20 7.39
N LEU A 154 -11.67 4.94 7.27
CA LEU A 154 -11.27 6.03 8.16
C LEU A 154 -10.75 7.19 7.33
N VAL A 155 -11.20 8.40 7.65
CA VAL A 155 -10.69 9.66 7.11
C VAL A 155 -9.98 10.40 8.24
N LEU A 156 -8.74 10.81 7.97
CA LEU A 156 -7.93 11.65 8.86
C LEU A 156 -7.57 12.94 8.15
N ALA A 157 -7.91 14.06 8.76
CA ALA A 157 -7.54 15.39 8.28
C ALA A 157 -6.97 16.23 9.43
N SER A 158 -5.84 16.87 9.21
CA SER A 158 -5.33 17.89 10.14
C SER A 158 -6.16 19.16 10.01
N ILE A 159 -6.52 19.77 11.14
CA ILE A 159 -7.27 21.01 11.21
C ILE A 159 -6.29 22.17 11.05
N LYS A 160 -6.57 23.08 10.12
CA LYS A 160 -5.81 24.31 9.89
C LYS A 160 -6.43 25.52 10.59
N ALA A 161 -7.77 25.54 10.66
CA ALA A 161 -8.51 26.64 11.25
C ALA A 161 -8.33 26.70 12.77
N SER A 162 -8.50 27.89 13.35
CA SER A 162 -8.54 28.03 14.81
C SER A 162 -9.70 27.22 15.39
N GLY A 163 -9.57 26.82 16.66
CA GLY A 163 -10.55 25.97 17.34
C GLY A 163 -11.97 26.54 17.34
N ASP A 164 -12.11 27.87 17.41
CA ASP A 164 -13.40 28.56 17.40
C ASP A 164 -14.04 28.54 16.02
N VAL A 165 -13.26 28.81 14.97
CA VAL A 165 -13.75 28.80 13.58
C VAL A 165 -14.20 27.40 13.21
N PHE A 166 -13.41 26.38 13.54
CA PHE A 166 -13.78 24.98 13.33
C PHE A 166 -15.08 24.62 14.08
N SER A 167 -15.19 25.02 15.35
CA SER A 167 -16.36 24.67 16.18
C SER A 167 -17.64 25.32 15.65
N ARG A 168 -17.58 26.59 15.23
CA ARG A 168 -18.74 27.28 14.61
C ARG A 168 -19.17 26.59 13.32
N SER A 169 -18.23 26.28 12.42
CA SER A 169 -18.53 25.59 11.17
C SER A 169 -19.11 24.20 11.40
N ARG A 170 -18.58 23.45 12.39
CA ARG A 170 -19.12 22.17 12.82
C ARG A 170 -20.54 22.32 13.33
N ASP A 171 -20.79 23.27 14.22
CA ASP A 171 -22.10 23.43 14.86
C ASP A 171 -23.17 23.83 13.83
N GLN A 172 -22.82 24.66 12.85
CA GLN A 172 -23.69 24.98 11.72
C GLN A 172 -23.99 23.73 10.87
N ALA A 173 -22.98 22.92 10.56
CA ALA A 173 -23.19 21.67 9.83
C ALA A 173 -24.04 20.66 10.62
N GLU A 174 -23.82 20.53 11.93
CA GLU A 174 -24.62 19.68 12.83
C GLU A 174 -26.09 20.13 12.84
N GLN A 175 -26.36 21.44 12.96
CA GLN A 175 -27.74 21.97 12.94
C GLN A 175 -28.49 21.59 11.68
N SER A 176 -27.85 21.65 10.52
CA SER A 176 -28.49 21.27 9.26
C SER A 176 -28.62 19.76 9.09
N LEU A 177 -27.64 18.97 9.58
CA LEU A 177 -27.75 17.51 9.60
C LEU A 177 -28.93 17.02 10.45
N LYS A 178 -29.27 17.71 11.54
CA LYS A 178 -30.42 17.34 12.41
C LYS A 178 -31.76 17.30 11.68
N GLN A 179 -31.88 17.92 10.50
CA GLN A 179 -33.11 17.89 9.71
C GLN A 179 -33.39 16.51 9.12
N ASN A 180 -32.34 15.75 8.76
CA ASN A 180 -32.45 14.48 8.04
C ASN A 180 -31.77 13.29 8.75
N PHE A 181 -31.05 13.56 9.84
CA PHE A 181 -30.25 12.59 10.59
C PHE A 181 -30.47 12.77 12.09
N ASN A 182 -30.51 11.65 12.80
CA ASN A 182 -30.38 11.64 14.25
C ASN A 182 -28.90 11.83 14.61
N LEU A 183 -28.62 12.85 15.41
CA LEU A 183 -27.29 13.18 15.90
C LEU A 183 -27.21 12.86 17.38
N ALA A 184 -26.47 11.81 17.72
CA ALA A 184 -26.13 11.47 19.10
C ALA A 184 -24.67 11.82 19.36
N SER A 185 -24.32 12.11 20.61
CA SER A 185 -22.93 12.31 20.99
C SER A 185 -22.62 11.63 22.30
N GLU A 186 -21.47 10.97 22.36
CA GLU A 186 -20.92 10.39 23.58
C GLU A 186 -19.54 11.00 23.87
N LEU A 187 -19.17 11.04 25.15
CA LEU A 187 -17.81 11.41 25.56
C LEU A 187 -16.96 10.15 25.67
N TYR A 188 -15.79 10.16 25.03
CA TYR A 188 -14.77 9.12 25.16
C TYR A 188 -13.43 9.79 25.43
N ARG A 189 -12.78 9.49 26.58
CA ARG A 189 -11.57 10.19 27.05
C ARG A 189 -11.67 11.73 26.99
N GLN A 190 -12.80 12.27 27.45
CA GLN A 190 -13.12 13.72 27.40
C GLN A 190 -13.25 14.31 25.98
N ILE A 191 -13.23 13.48 24.94
CA ILE A 191 -13.43 13.88 23.55
C ILE A 191 -14.88 13.57 23.15
N LYS A 192 -15.56 14.55 22.56
CA LYS A 192 -16.91 14.37 22.00
C LYS A 192 -16.81 13.56 20.71
N VAL A 193 -17.40 12.36 20.73
CA VAL A 193 -17.62 11.52 19.55
C VAL A 193 -19.08 11.69 19.14
N SER A 194 -19.29 12.24 17.96
CA SER A 194 -20.62 12.44 17.40
C SER A 194 -20.96 11.31 16.43
N GLN A 195 -22.16 10.77 16.56
CA GLN A 195 -22.74 9.76 15.68
C GLN A 195 -23.82 10.41 14.81
N ILE A 196 -23.68 10.26 13.49
CA ILE A 196 -24.67 10.64 12.49
C ILE A 196 -25.40 9.38 12.07
N GLN A 197 -26.66 9.23 12.48
CA GLN A 197 -27.50 8.11 12.10
C GLN A 197 -28.62 8.59 11.17
N PRO A 198 -28.78 8.01 9.98
CA PRO A 198 -29.89 8.35 9.10
C PRO A 198 -31.23 8.02 9.76
N LEU A 199 -32.26 8.84 9.53
CA LEU A 199 -33.61 8.58 10.04
C LEU A 199 -34.22 7.27 9.47
N SER A 200 -33.69 6.78 8.35
CA SER A 200 -33.99 5.43 7.84
C SER A 200 -33.12 4.40 8.57
N GLN A 201 -33.76 3.52 9.34
CA GLN A 201 -33.12 2.55 10.24
C GLN A 201 -32.16 1.56 9.54
N ASP A 202 -32.26 1.39 8.22
CA ASP A 202 -31.43 0.47 7.42
C ASP A 202 -30.05 1.02 7.01
N LYS A 203 -29.72 2.26 7.37
CA LYS A 203 -28.47 2.89 6.93
C LYS A 203 -27.45 2.99 8.08
N ASN A 204 -26.20 2.65 7.75
CA ASN A 204 -25.07 2.68 8.68
C ASN A 204 -24.85 4.08 9.26
N SER A 205 -24.51 4.12 10.54
CA SER A 205 -24.11 5.36 11.21
C SER A 205 -22.69 5.76 10.82
N LEU A 206 -22.43 7.07 10.80
CA LEU A 206 -21.09 7.64 10.69
C LEU A 206 -20.68 8.20 12.05
N PHE A 207 -19.39 8.13 12.37
CA PHE A 207 -18.82 8.62 13.61
C PHE A 207 -17.73 9.62 13.29
N TYR A 208 -17.74 10.78 13.94
CA TYR A 208 -16.67 11.75 13.83
C TYR A 208 -16.28 12.35 15.18
N ALA A 209 -15.04 12.81 15.27
CA ALA A 209 -14.48 13.46 16.44
C ALA A 209 -13.40 14.46 16.04
N ARG A 210 -13.26 15.51 16.86
CA ARG A 210 -12.07 16.36 16.86
C ARG A 210 -11.17 15.91 18.01
N VAL A 211 -9.93 15.57 17.69
CA VAL A 211 -8.92 15.12 18.65
C VAL A 211 -7.68 15.98 18.45
N ASN A 212 -7.37 16.86 19.41
CA ASN A 212 -6.31 17.86 19.26
C ASN A 212 -6.48 18.66 17.94
N ASP A 213 -5.47 18.60 17.07
CA ASP A 213 -5.43 19.23 15.75
C ASP A 213 -5.90 18.30 14.62
N TYR A 214 -6.56 17.18 14.94
CA TYR A 214 -7.06 16.22 13.96
C TYR A 214 -8.58 16.15 13.96
N PHE A 215 -9.13 16.00 12.76
CA PHE A 215 -10.49 15.57 12.51
C PHE A 215 -10.47 14.13 12.02
N VAL A 216 -11.28 13.30 12.69
CA VAL A 216 -11.38 11.86 12.45
C VAL A 216 -12.83 11.55 12.06
N LEU A 217 -13.03 10.83 10.95
CA LEU A 217 -14.35 10.40 10.48
C LEU A 217 -14.29 8.94 10.03
N THR A 218 -15.26 8.13 10.42
CA THR A 218 -15.32 6.70 10.07
C THR A 218 -16.75 6.17 10.06
N ASN A 219 -16.97 5.03 9.42
CA ASN A 219 -18.20 4.25 9.52
C ASN A 219 -18.21 3.22 10.67
N ASN A 220 -17.18 3.18 11.52
CA ASN A 220 -17.05 2.20 12.60
C ASN A 220 -16.79 2.83 13.98
N LYS A 221 -17.60 2.44 14.98
CA LYS A 221 -17.52 2.99 16.35
C LYS A 221 -16.28 2.57 17.12
N SER A 222 -15.80 1.34 16.93
CA SER A 222 -14.59 0.84 17.59
C SER A 222 -13.36 1.53 17.02
N LEU A 223 -13.33 1.71 15.70
CA LEU A 223 -12.20 2.32 15.01
C LEU A 223 -11.96 3.79 15.41
N ILE A 224 -13.02 4.58 15.61
CA ILE A 224 -12.85 5.97 16.07
C ILE A 224 -12.24 6.03 17.47
N LYS A 225 -12.60 5.10 18.36
CA LYS A 225 -12.05 5.03 19.73
C LYS A 225 -10.59 4.61 19.73
N GLU A 226 -10.23 3.60 18.93
CA GLU A 226 -8.84 3.19 18.76
C GLU A 226 -7.99 4.34 18.18
N THR A 227 -8.53 5.06 17.20
CA THR A 227 -7.83 6.21 16.60
C THR A 227 -7.66 7.34 17.62
N ILE A 228 -8.66 7.62 18.45
CA ILE A 228 -8.55 8.56 19.56
C ILE A 228 -7.44 8.14 20.52
N ASP A 229 -7.40 6.87 20.91
CA ASP A 229 -6.39 6.34 21.82
C ASP A 229 -4.97 6.52 21.27
N LYS A 230 -4.78 6.31 19.96
CA LYS A 230 -3.49 6.54 19.29
C LYS A 230 -3.09 8.02 19.23
N ILE A 231 -4.04 8.92 19.05
CA ILE A 231 -3.76 10.36 18.99
C ILE A 231 -3.45 10.89 20.40
N VAL A 232 -4.19 10.47 21.42
CA VAL A 232 -4.02 10.92 22.81
C VAL A 232 -2.84 10.22 23.51
N GLY A 233 -2.53 8.98 23.16
CA GLY A 233 -1.42 8.21 23.71
C GLY A 233 -0.04 8.56 23.13
N ARG A 234 0.03 9.53 22.22
CA ARG A 234 1.28 10.14 21.75
C ARG A 234 1.72 11.26 22.68
#